data_AF-A0A1B9LBD3-F1
#
_entry.id   AF-A0A1B9LBD3-F1
#
_cell.length_a   1.000
_cell.length_b   1.000
_cell.length_c   1.000
_cell.angle_alpha   90.00
_cell.angle_beta   90.00
_cell.angle_gamma   90.00
#
_symmetry.space_group_name_H-M   'P 1'
#
loop_
_entity.id
_entity.type
_entity.pdbx_description
1 polymer ?
#
loop_
_entity_poly.entity_id
_entity_poly.type
_entity_poly.pdbx_seq_one_letter_code
_entity_poly.pdbx_strand_id
1 'polypeptide(L)'
;MARFYLIGFSVLLFFDTIAQCSFKLTAIEAQPLEMSLEWLTRVFTNPWIYISIAGYILTFFTWMTLLKKAPVGPAFAASHFEVVTVMIVSIWLFHEPITLFKLIGATLIVSGILFLALAESKLSKQNLQHHQR
;
A
#
# COMPACT_ATOMS: atom_id res chain seq x y z
N MET A 1 -18.50 2.30 -12.89
CA MET A 1 -17.25 1.53 -12.69
C MET A 1 -16.14 2.36 -12.06
N ALA A 2 -15.80 3.56 -12.58
CA ALA A 2 -14.73 4.40 -12.01
C ALA A 2 -14.83 4.67 -10.49
N ARG A 3 -16.04 4.97 -9.98
CA ARG A 3 -16.27 5.17 -8.54
C ARG A 3 -15.91 3.96 -7.69
N PHE A 4 -16.16 2.74 -8.18
CA PHE A 4 -15.82 1.51 -7.45
C PHE A 4 -14.30 1.37 -7.29
N TYR A 5 -13.54 1.61 -8.35
CA TYR A 5 -12.07 1.55 -8.29
C TYR A 5 -11.51 2.65 -7.40
N LEU A 6 -11.98 3.90 -7.54
CA LEU A 6 -11.51 5.01 -6.72
C LEU A 6 -11.78 4.77 -5.22
N ILE A 7 -12.99 4.36 -4.87
CA ILE A 7 -13.34 4.05 -3.47
C ILE A 7 -12.53 2.85 -2.99
N GLY A 8 -12.48 1.76 -3.77
CA GLY A 8 -11.79 0.53 -3.39
C GLY A 8 -10.28 0.74 -3.18
N PHE A 9 -9.59 1.44 -4.09
CA PHE A 9 -8.18 1.78 -3.91
C PHE A 9 -7.96 2.74 -2.75
N SER A 10 -8.83 3.73 -2.54
CA SER A 10 -8.69 4.65 -1.41
C SER A 10 -8.82 3.90 -0.07
N VAL A 11 -9.79 3.00 0.03
CA VAL A 11 -10.01 2.15 1.21
C VAL A 11 -8.82 1.19 1.41
N LEU A 12 -8.33 0.59 0.32
CA LEU A 12 -7.17 -0.29 0.34
C LEU A 12 -5.93 0.43 0.87
N LEU A 13 -5.60 1.58 0.29
CA LEU A 13 -4.44 2.38 0.68
C LEU A 13 -4.57 2.88 2.12
N PHE A 14 -5.79 3.23 2.57
CA PHE A 14 -6.03 3.68 3.93
C PHE A 14 -5.73 2.57 4.95
N PHE A 15 -6.31 1.37 4.77
CA PHE A 15 -6.07 0.25 5.68
C PHE A 15 -4.63 -0.24 5.64
N ASP A 16 -4.03 -0.28 4.44
CA ASP A 16 -2.63 -0.67 4.31
C ASP A 16 -1.69 0.32 5.01
N THR A 17 -1.92 1.62 4.84
CA THR A 17 -1.13 2.65 5.51
C THR A 17 -1.24 2.55 7.03
N ILE A 18 -2.43 2.31 7.57
CA ILE A 18 -2.64 2.05 9.01
C ILE A 18 -1.88 0.80 9.44
N ALA A 19 -1.97 -0.29 8.67
CA ALA A 19 -1.32 -1.56 9.00
C ALA A 19 0.21 -1.41 9.07
N GLN A 20 0.81 -0.76 8.07
CA GLN A 20 2.25 -0.53 7.99
C GLN A 20 2.74 0.44 9.08
N CYS A 21 2.01 1.52 9.35
CA CYS A 21 2.36 2.44 10.43
C CYS A 21 2.26 1.76 11.81
N SER A 22 1.23 0.94 12.03
CA SER A 22 1.07 0.19 13.29
C SER A 22 2.14 -0.88 13.46
N PHE A 23 2.56 -1.52 12.37
CA PHE A 23 3.69 -2.45 12.38
C PHE A 23 4.99 -1.75 12.80
N LYS A 24 5.22 -0.56 12.24
CA LYS A 24 6.38 0.27 12.61
C LYS A 24 6.33 0.75 14.06
N LEU A 25 5.16 1.15 14.58
CA LEU A 25 4.98 1.49 16.00
C LEU A 25 5.30 0.31 16.91
N THR A 26 4.80 -0.89 16.57
CA THR A 26 5.12 -2.13 17.29
C THR A 26 6.63 -2.36 17.35
N ALA A 27 7.32 -2.19 16.22
CA ALA A 27 8.77 -2.38 16.15
C ALA A 27 9.56 -1.38 17.00
N ILE A 28 9.09 -0.13 17.10
CA ILE A 28 9.70 0.90 17.95
C ILE A 28 9.47 0.60 19.44
N GLU A 29 8.25 0.21 19.81
CA GLU A 29 7.91 -0.08 21.21
C GLU A 29 8.49 -1.43 21.70
N ALA A 30 8.76 -2.37 20.80
CA ALA A 30 9.36 -3.67 21.14
C ALA A 30 10.90 -3.67 21.23
N GLN A 31 11.55 -2.50 21.24
CA GLN A 31 13.02 -2.40 21.38
C GLN A 31 13.52 -2.80 22.77
N PRO A 32 14.72 -3.43 22.92
CA PRO A 32 15.69 -3.80 21.88
C PRO A 32 15.29 -5.01 21.03
N LEU A 33 15.73 -5.01 19.77
CA LEU A 33 15.50 -6.08 18.80
C LEU A 33 16.44 -7.25 19.09
N GLU A 34 15.88 -8.34 19.62
CA GLU A 34 16.64 -9.51 20.04
C GLU A 34 15.89 -10.78 19.67
N MET A 35 16.61 -11.85 19.34
CA MET A 35 16.00 -13.17 19.11
C MET A 35 15.75 -13.89 20.43
N SER A 36 15.05 -13.23 21.35
CA SER A 36 14.74 -13.73 22.69
C SER A 36 13.23 -13.90 22.88
N LEU A 37 12.86 -14.78 23.80
CA LEU A 37 11.45 -14.97 24.15
C LEU A 37 10.86 -13.67 24.73
N GLU A 38 11.67 -12.86 25.41
CA GLU A 38 11.28 -11.56 25.98
C GLU A 38 11.00 -10.49 24.92
N TRP A 39 11.72 -10.50 23.79
CA TRP A 39 11.35 -9.68 22.64
C TRP A 39 10.01 -10.11 22.06
N LEU A 40 9.81 -11.42 21.91
CA LEU A 40 8.57 -11.97 21.35
C LEU A 40 7.34 -11.60 22.20
N THR A 41 7.46 -11.70 23.53
CA THR A 41 6.37 -11.30 24.44
C THR A 41 6.06 -9.81 24.32
N ARG A 42 7.06 -8.93 24.17
CA ARG A 42 6.85 -7.49 23.97
C ARG A 42 6.14 -7.20 22.65
N VAL A 43 6.50 -7.87 21.56
CA VAL A 43 5.82 -7.74 20.26
C VAL A 43 4.34 -8.16 20.38
N PHE A 44 4.06 -9.32 20.96
CA PHE A 44 2.68 -9.81 21.07
C PHE A 44 1.84 -9.11 22.13
N THR A 45 2.45 -8.49 23.14
CA THR A 45 1.70 -7.70 24.15
C THR A 45 1.36 -6.31 23.63
N ASN A 46 2.02 -5.86 22.56
CA ASN A 46 1.83 -4.53 22.01
C ASN A 46 0.46 -4.38 21.32
N PRO A 47 -0.38 -3.40 21.66
CA PRO A 47 -1.69 -3.22 21.02
C PRO A 47 -1.60 -2.93 19.51
N TRP A 48 -0.53 -2.28 19.05
CA TRP A 48 -0.34 -1.91 17.65
C TRP A 48 -0.17 -3.12 16.73
N ILE A 49 0.32 -4.26 17.23
CA ILE A 49 0.46 -5.47 16.40
C ILE A 49 -0.92 -5.97 15.98
N TYR A 50 -1.91 -5.89 16.86
CA TYR A 50 -3.27 -6.32 16.59
C TYR A 50 -3.97 -5.37 15.63
N ILE A 51 -3.70 -4.06 15.72
CA ILE A 51 -4.17 -3.08 14.73
C ILE A 51 -3.55 -3.38 13.36
N SER A 52 -2.26 -3.73 13.31
CA SER A 52 -1.58 -4.13 12.08
C SER A 52 -2.20 -5.38 11.46
N ILE A 53 -2.41 -6.42 12.27
CA ILE A 53 -3.05 -7.68 11.84
C ILE A 53 -4.46 -7.42 11.30
N ALA A 54 -5.29 -6.68 12.04
CA ALA A 54 -6.63 -6.33 11.60
C ALA A 54 -6.62 -5.51 10.30
N GLY A 55 -5.71 -4.55 10.19
CA GLY A 55 -5.48 -3.76 8.98
C GLY A 55 -5.14 -4.64 7.78
N TYR A 56 -4.19 -5.57 7.92
CA TYR A 56 -3.82 -6.49 6.83
C TYR A 56 -4.98 -7.40 6.41
N ILE A 57 -5.79 -7.88 7.36
CA ILE A 57 -7.00 -8.66 7.05
C ILE A 57 -7.97 -7.81 6.21
N LEU A 58 -8.22 -6.56 6.60
CA LEU A 58 -9.09 -5.64 5.87
C LEU A 58 -8.54 -5.29 4.48
N THR A 59 -7.24 -5.03 4.38
CA THR A 59 -6.54 -4.82 3.10
C THR A 59 -6.70 -6.03 2.20
N PHE A 60 -6.53 -7.25 2.72
CA PHE A 60 -6.69 -8.49 1.95
C PHE A 60 -8.10 -8.63 1.37
N PHE A 61 -9.15 -8.45 2.18
CA PHE A 61 -10.52 -8.52 1.67
C PHE A 61 -10.85 -7.42 0.66
N THR A 62 -10.34 -6.21 0.90
CA THR A 62 -10.50 -5.08 -0.03
C THR A 62 -9.83 -5.40 -1.36
N TRP A 63 -8.61 -5.92 -1.33
CA TRP A 63 -7.85 -6.33 -2.50
C TRP A 63 -8.55 -7.43 -3.29
N MET A 64 -8.97 -8.51 -2.62
CA MET A 64 -9.74 -9.60 -3.25
C MET A 64 -11.03 -9.10 -3.89
N THR A 65 -11.71 -8.15 -3.26
CA THR A 65 -12.91 -7.52 -3.82
C THR A 65 -12.59 -6.67 -5.04
N LEU A 66 -11.46 -5.96 -5.03
CA LEU A 66 -11.00 -5.15 -6.15
C LEU A 66 -10.68 -6.01 -7.38
N LEU A 67 -9.95 -7.10 -7.16
CA LEU A 67 -9.53 -8.03 -8.21
C LEU A 67 -10.68 -8.75 -8.92
N LYS A 68 -11.88 -8.81 -8.33
CA LYS A 68 -13.08 -9.31 -9.01
C LYS A 68 -13.45 -8.49 -10.25
N LYS A 69 -13.02 -7.23 -10.32
CA LYS A 69 -13.40 -6.29 -11.39
C LYS A 69 -12.21 -5.57 -12.01
N ALA A 70 -11.10 -5.42 -11.29
CA ALA A 70 -9.92 -4.70 -11.76
C ALA A 70 -8.98 -5.64 -12.52
N PRO A 71 -8.42 -5.23 -13.66
CA PRO A 71 -7.33 -5.98 -14.28
C PRO A 71 -6.14 -6.03 -13.32
N VAL A 72 -5.57 -7.22 -13.12
CA VAL A 72 -4.54 -7.47 -12.11
C VAL A 72 -3.31 -6.59 -12.32
N GLY A 73 -2.89 -6.37 -13.58
CA GLY A 73 -1.71 -5.56 -13.92
C GLY A 73 -1.77 -4.11 -13.39
N PRO A 74 -2.72 -3.27 -13.88
CA PRO A 74 -2.91 -1.92 -13.37
C PRO A 74 -3.20 -1.88 -11.87
N ALA A 75 -3.96 -2.84 -11.37
CA ALA A 75 -4.33 -2.86 -9.98
C ALA A 75 -3.12 -3.10 -9.07
N PHE A 76 -2.23 -4.00 -9.47
CA PHE A 76 -1.02 -4.31 -8.73
C PHE A 76 -0.09 -3.11 -8.64
N ALA A 77 0.12 -2.38 -9.75
CA ALA A 77 0.92 -1.17 -9.71
C ALA A 77 0.30 -0.08 -8.85
N ALA A 78 -1.02 0.12 -8.92
CA ALA A 78 -1.70 1.11 -8.09
C ALA A 78 -1.58 0.79 -6.58
N SER A 79 -1.54 -0.48 -6.18
CA SER A 79 -1.34 -0.87 -4.77
C SER A 79 0.01 -0.40 -4.21
N HIS A 80 1.08 -0.36 -5.01
CA HIS A 80 2.40 0.15 -4.56
C HIS A 80 2.42 1.65 -4.25
N PHE A 81 1.34 2.38 -4.53
CA PHE A 81 1.17 3.73 -4.04
C PHE A 81 1.16 3.80 -2.50
N GLU A 82 0.91 2.67 -1.82
CA GLU A 82 1.02 2.56 -0.36
C GLU A 82 2.38 3.05 0.18
N VAL A 83 3.48 2.83 -0.55
CA VAL A 83 4.82 3.28 -0.12
C VAL A 83 4.87 4.80 -0.01
N VAL A 84 4.20 5.49 -0.92
CA VAL A 84 4.13 6.96 -0.93
C VAL A 84 3.21 7.45 0.19
N THR A 85 2.07 6.78 0.42
CA THR A 85 1.14 7.18 1.50
C THR A 85 1.76 6.94 2.88
N VAL A 86 2.42 5.81 3.10
CA VAL A 86 3.16 5.50 4.33
C VAL A 86 4.31 6.49 4.54
N MET A 87 5.04 6.86 3.49
CA MET A 87 6.07 7.89 3.57
C MET A 87 5.48 9.24 4.03
N ILE A 88 4.35 9.66 3.44
CA ILE A 88 3.70 10.93 3.79
C ILE A 88 3.19 10.91 5.23
N VAL A 89 2.48 9.85 5.63
CA VAL A 89 1.97 9.70 7.00
C VAL A 89 3.12 9.62 8.00
N SER A 90 4.26 9.03 7.61
CA SER A 90 5.41 8.90 8.50
C SER A 90 6.04 10.23 8.89
N ILE A 91 5.91 11.27 8.06
CA ILE A 91 6.38 12.62 8.40
C ILE A 91 5.60 13.16 9.61
N TRP A 92 4.28 12.98 9.61
CA TRP A 92 3.42 13.49 10.66
C TRP A 92 3.45 12.61 11.91
N LEU A 93 3.44 11.29 11.73
CA LEU A 93 3.32 10.34 12.85
C LEU A 93 4.65 10.09 13.56
N PHE A 94 5.75 10.01 12.81
CA PHE A 94 7.08 9.67 13.34
C PHE A 94 8.07 10.83 13.29
N HIS A 95 7.65 12.01 12.81
CA HIS A 95 8.51 13.20 12.68
C HIS A 95 9.79 12.92 11.86
N GLU A 96 9.69 12.02 10.88
CA GLU A 96 10.84 11.63 10.08
C GLU A 96 11.19 12.71 9.04
N PRO A 97 12.49 13.02 8.84
CA PRO A 97 12.90 13.92 7.79
C PRO A 97 12.64 13.29 6.41
N ILE A 98 12.12 14.11 5.49
CA ILE A 98 12.09 13.78 4.06
C ILE A 98 13.49 14.04 3.51
N THR A 99 14.23 12.98 3.23
CA THR A 99 15.51 13.09 2.54
C THR A 99 15.28 13.23 1.03
N LEU A 100 16.25 13.82 0.33
CA LEU A 100 16.19 13.94 -1.13
C LEU A 100 16.05 12.57 -1.80
N PHE A 101 16.68 11.53 -1.25
CA PHE A 101 16.55 10.17 -1.74
C PHE A 101 15.13 9.61 -1.63
N LYS A 102 14.41 9.88 -0.52
CA LYS A 102 12.99 9.50 -0.37
C LYS A 102 12.13 10.17 -1.45
N LEU A 103 12.39 11.44 -1.74
CA LEU A 103 11.65 12.17 -2.77
C LEU A 103 11.91 11.64 -4.19
N ILE A 104 13.17 11.34 -4.51
CA ILE A 104 13.55 10.74 -5.80
C ILE A 104 12.89 9.36 -5.96
N GLY A 105 12.96 8.52 -4.92
CA GLY A 105 12.33 7.21 -4.92
C GLY A 105 10.81 7.28 -5.10
N ALA A 106 10.14 8.14 -4.34
CA ALA A 106 8.70 8.36 -4.47
C ALA A 106 8.31 8.84 -5.88
N THR A 107 9.08 9.78 -6.45
CA THR A 107 8.87 10.27 -7.83
C THR A 107 9.01 9.14 -8.85
N LEU A 108 9.99 8.26 -8.68
CA LEU A 108 10.21 7.12 -9.57
C LEU A 108 9.06 6.11 -9.49
N ILE A 109 8.57 5.79 -8.29
CA ILE A 109 7.42 4.91 -8.08
C ILE A 109 6.17 5.49 -8.75
N VAL A 110 5.85 6.76 -8.47
CA VAL A 110 4.69 7.43 -9.07
C VAL A 110 4.80 7.45 -10.60
N SER A 111 5.99 7.73 -11.14
CA SER A 111 6.22 7.70 -12.59
C SER A 111 5.98 6.31 -13.19
N GLY A 112 6.46 5.25 -12.53
CA GLY A 112 6.22 3.87 -12.95
C GLY A 112 4.73 3.50 -12.99
N ILE A 113 3.97 3.89 -11.96
CA ILE A 113 2.52 3.68 -11.89
C ILE A 113 1.81 4.41 -13.04
N LEU A 114 2.19 5.68 -13.30
CA LEU A 114 1.61 6.45 -14.41
C LEU A 114 1.91 5.84 -15.77
N PHE A 115 3.15 5.39 -16.01
CA PHE A 115 3.52 4.73 -17.27
C PHE A 115 2.74 3.44 -17.49
N LEU A 116 2.55 2.62 -16.46
CA LEU A 116 1.77 1.40 -16.59
C LEU A 116 0.29 1.71 -16.86
N ALA A 117 -0.29 2.67 -16.14
CA ALA A 117 -1.67 3.08 -16.35
C ALA A 117 -1.92 3.58 -17.79
N LEU A 118 -0.97 4.35 -18.34
CA LEU A 118 -1.02 4.82 -19.73
C LEU A 118 -0.89 3.66 -20.73
N ALA A 119 0.06 2.74 -20.51
CA ALA A 119 0.27 1.59 -21.38
C ALA A 119 -0.98 0.70 -21.47
N GLU A 120 -1.61 0.41 -20.33
CA GLU A 120 -2.83 -0.40 -20.23
C GLU A 120 -4.04 0.30 -20.86
N SER A 121 -4.16 1.62 -20.71
CA SER A 121 -5.19 2.40 -21.40
C SER A 121 -5.08 2.31 -22.93
N LYS A 122 -3.84 2.21 -23.44
CA LYS A 122 -3.56 2.09 -24.88
C LYS A 122 -3.86 0.68 -25.39
N LEU A 123 -3.42 -0.35 -24.65
CA LEU A 123 -3.71 -1.76 -24.94
C LEU A 123 -5.22 -2.04 -25.00
N SER A 124 -5.98 -1.53 -24.02
CA SER A 124 -7.43 -1.70 -23.97
C SER A 124 -8.14 -1.08 -25.19
N LYS A 125 -7.70 0.11 -25.63
CA LYS A 125 -8.22 0.75 -26.86
C LYS A 125 -7.89 -0.04 -28.13
N GLN A 126 -6.69 -0.60 -28.23
CA GLN A 126 -6.26 -1.37 -29.39
C GLN A 126 -7.03 -2.70 -29.54
N ASN A 127 -7.28 -3.41 -28.43
CA ASN A 127 -8.08 -4.64 -28.45
C ASN A 127 -9.54 -4.40 -28.90
N LEU A 128 -10.14 -3.27 -28.51
CA LEU A 128 -11.49 -2.90 -28.97
C LEU A 128 -11.54 -2.63 -30.48
N GLN A 129 -10.49 -2.03 -31.07
CA GLN A 129 -10.44 -1.76 -32.50
C GLN A 129 -10.22 -3.02 -33.35
N HIS A 130 -9.48 -4.01 -32.84
CA HIS A 130 -9.25 -5.28 -33.54
C HIS A 130 -10.48 -6.20 -33.56
N HIS A 131 -11.36 -6.14 -32.56
CA HIS A 131 -12.61 -6.91 -32.54
C HIS A 131 -13.73 -6.34 -33.43
N GLN A 132 -13.57 -5.11 -33.94
CA GLN A 132 -14.52 -4.45 -34.82
C GLN A 132 -14.17 -4.54 -36.32
N ARG A 133 -13.09 -5.24 -36.67
CA ARG A 133 -12.71 -5.59 -38.06
C ARG A 133 -12.85 -7.08 -38.27
#